data_AF-A0A7V8T0A0-F1
#
_entry.id   AF-A0A7V8T0A0-F1
#
_cell.length_a   1.000
_cell.length_b   1.000
_cell.length_c   1.000
_cell.angle_alpha   90.00
_cell.angle_beta   90.00
_cell.angle_gamma   90.00
#
_symmetry.space_group_name_H-M   'P 1'
#
loop_
_entity.id
_entity.type
_entity.pdbx_description
1 polymer ?
#
loop_
_entity_poly.entity_id
_entity_poly.type
_entity_poly.pdbx_seq_one_letter_code
_entity_poly.pdbx_strand_id
1 'polypeptide(L)'
;SGASRCQPPAIAKLLNVQSTFWAVGAEAAEAIFTGGSRRAQTQFAKAGYDEAVAAYRNAVLSAFGEVQNDVTGLLVLDRAFLSQQQAVDAARRTLNISTDRYTGGLVSYLDVVTAQQALLNNEQQLAVIRGQRLVTSVLLIKALGGGWDASSLSAVQVKTKWKDVVAP
;
A
#
# COMPACT_ATOMS: atom_id res chain seq x y z
N SER A 1 86.36 5.88 -6.23
CA SER A 1 84.97 6.19 -6.59
C SER A 1 84.23 6.55 -5.33
N GLY A 2 83.69 7.77 -5.25
CA GLY A 2 83.18 8.38 -4.02
C GLY A 2 81.74 7.98 -3.69
N ALA A 3 81.39 8.11 -2.41
CA ALA A 3 80.01 8.21 -1.95
C ALA A 3 79.99 9.07 -0.68
N SER A 4 79.93 10.38 -0.86
CA SER A 4 79.61 11.33 0.21
C SER A 4 78.17 11.11 0.65
N ARG A 5 77.99 10.55 1.85
CA ARG A 5 76.70 10.54 2.55
C ARG A 5 76.41 11.94 3.05
N CYS A 6 75.61 12.70 2.30
CA CYS A 6 75.00 13.92 2.80
C CYS A 6 73.93 13.56 3.83
N GLN A 7 74.23 13.74 5.12
CA GLN A 7 73.18 13.82 6.14
C GLN A 7 72.42 15.14 5.92
N PRO A 8 71.09 15.11 5.89
CA PRO A 8 70.31 16.33 5.69
C PRO A 8 70.58 17.30 6.85
N PRO A 9 70.78 18.60 6.56
CA PRO A 9 71.05 19.61 7.58
C PRO A 9 69.89 19.68 8.58
N ALA A 10 70.17 20.03 9.84
CA ALA A 10 69.15 20.20 10.89
C ALA A 10 68.00 21.14 10.48
N ILE A 11 68.28 22.08 9.58
CA ILE A 11 67.32 22.99 8.93
C ILE A 11 66.23 22.20 8.18
N ALA A 12 66.57 21.11 7.48
CA ALA A 12 65.61 20.26 6.78
C ALA A 12 64.68 19.50 7.75
N LYS A 13 65.17 19.13 8.94
CA LYS A 13 64.31 18.55 9.99
C LYS A 13 63.36 19.58 10.59
N LEU A 14 63.82 20.81 10.82
CA LEU A 14 62.96 21.90 11.32
C LEU A 14 61.87 22.28 10.32
N LEU A 15 62.21 22.40 9.03
CA LEU A 15 61.25 22.63 7.94
C LEU A 15 60.18 21.54 7.87
N ASN A 16 60.56 20.27 8.09
CA ASN A 16 59.61 19.15 8.10
C ASN A 16 58.66 19.18 9.32
N VAL A 17 59.18 19.50 10.51
CA VAL A 17 58.33 19.64 11.72
C VAL A 17 57.37 20.82 11.56
N GLN A 18 57.83 21.96 11.02
CA GLN A 18 56.97 23.11 10.75
C GLN A 18 55.94 22.80 9.66
N SER A 19 56.32 22.14 8.57
CA SER A 19 55.36 21.76 7.51
C SER A 19 54.33 20.77 8.01
N THR A 20 54.73 19.80 8.84
CA THR A 20 53.80 18.83 9.46
C THR A 20 52.83 19.54 10.41
N PHE A 21 53.30 20.50 11.20
CA PHE A 21 52.45 21.30 12.09
C PHE A 21 51.43 22.14 11.31
N TRP A 22 51.86 22.80 10.22
CA TRP A 22 50.95 23.54 9.33
C TRP A 22 49.97 22.62 8.60
N ALA A 23 50.39 21.42 8.18
CA ALA A 23 49.52 20.45 7.51
C ALA A 23 48.45 19.89 8.46
N VAL A 24 48.83 19.47 9.68
CA VAL A 24 47.90 19.01 10.71
C VAL A 24 46.94 20.12 11.14
N GLY A 25 47.45 21.35 11.26
CA GLY A 25 46.62 22.54 11.52
C GLY A 25 45.61 22.81 10.41
N ALA A 26 46.00 22.61 9.14
CA ALA A 26 45.12 22.79 7.99
C ALA A 26 44.03 21.70 7.91
N GLU A 27 44.36 20.43 8.14
CA GLU A 27 43.36 19.33 8.21
C GLU A 27 42.37 19.53 9.38
N ALA A 28 42.87 19.93 10.55
CA ALA A 28 42.03 20.24 11.70
C ALA A 28 41.14 21.46 11.44
N ALA A 29 41.68 22.49 10.78
CA ALA A 29 40.92 23.63 10.33
C ALA A 29 39.85 23.21 9.30
N GLU A 30 40.15 22.36 8.32
CA GLU A 30 39.16 21.87 7.35
C GLU A 30 38.00 21.12 8.03
N ALA A 31 38.30 20.29 9.04
CA ALA A 31 37.29 19.59 9.83
C ALA A 31 36.40 20.53 10.68
N ILE A 32 36.95 21.65 11.15
CA ILE A 32 36.24 22.65 11.98
C ILE A 32 35.49 23.65 11.10
N PHE A 33 36.11 24.10 10.01
CA PHE A 33 35.61 25.07 9.02
C PHE A 33 34.84 24.41 7.87
N THR A 34 34.10 23.32 8.13
CA THR A 34 33.21 22.70 7.12
C THR A 34 31.99 23.57 6.75
N GLY A 35 31.94 24.85 7.16
CA GLY A 35 30.86 25.78 6.83
C GLY A 35 29.47 25.34 7.30
N GLY A 36 29.39 24.43 8.28
CA GLY A 36 28.13 23.82 8.72
C GLY A 36 27.70 22.56 7.95
N SER A 37 28.47 22.08 6.98
CA SER A 37 28.16 20.88 6.17
C SER A 37 27.86 19.64 7.01
N ARG A 38 28.64 19.35 8.06
CA ARG A 38 28.36 18.23 8.99
C ARG A 38 27.02 18.39 9.73
N ARG A 39 26.69 19.62 10.11
CA ARG A 39 25.40 19.95 10.75
C ARG A 39 24.25 19.82 9.75
N ALA A 40 24.45 20.23 8.50
CA ALA A 40 23.49 20.06 7.41
C ALA A 40 23.26 18.57 7.09
N GLN A 41 24.31 17.75 7.01
CA GLN A 41 24.19 16.29 6.83
C GLN A 41 23.42 15.64 7.98
N THR A 42 23.68 16.04 9.23
CA THR A 42 22.93 15.54 10.39
C THR A 42 21.46 15.96 10.33
N GLN A 43 21.18 17.22 9.95
CA GLN A 43 19.81 17.70 9.77
C GLN A 43 19.08 16.97 8.64
N PHE A 44 19.77 16.72 7.51
CA PHE A 44 19.24 15.94 6.41
C PHE A 44 18.90 14.50 6.85
N ALA A 45 19.80 13.85 7.59
CA ALA A 45 19.55 12.50 8.12
C ALA A 45 18.36 12.48 9.10
N LYS A 46 18.22 13.51 9.96
CA LYS A 46 17.07 13.64 10.86
C LYS A 46 15.76 13.86 10.08
N ALA A 47 15.78 14.74 9.08
CA ALA A 47 14.61 14.99 8.23
C ALA A 47 14.17 13.72 7.49
N GLY A 48 15.12 12.94 6.96
CA GLY A 48 14.82 11.65 6.33
C GLY A 48 14.25 10.61 7.31
N TYR A 49 14.71 10.62 8.57
CA TYR A 49 14.10 9.78 9.62
C TYR A 49 12.66 10.22 9.93
N ASP A 50 12.43 11.52 10.10
CA ASP A 50 11.08 12.06 10.37
C ASP A 50 10.12 11.77 9.21
N GLU A 51 10.60 11.85 7.96
CA GLU A 51 9.86 11.45 6.76
C GLU A 51 9.49 9.96 6.80
N ALA A 52 10.43 9.08 7.13
CA ALA A 52 10.16 7.64 7.23
C ALA A 52 9.14 7.32 8.34
N VAL A 53 9.23 8.01 9.49
CA VAL A 53 8.25 7.87 10.59
C VAL A 53 6.87 8.36 10.14
N ALA A 54 6.80 9.48 9.43
CA ALA A 54 5.54 10.00 8.90
C ALA A 54 4.92 9.05 7.87
N ALA A 55 5.74 8.50 6.95
CA ALA A 55 5.30 7.52 5.96
C ALA A 55 4.76 6.25 6.62
N TYR A 56 5.44 5.73 7.65
CA TYR A 56 4.96 4.59 8.42
C TYR A 56 3.62 4.88 9.10
N ARG A 57 3.49 6.02 9.78
CA ARG A 57 2.22 6.42 10.42
C ARG A 57 1.08 6.50 9.40
N ASN A 58 1.33 7.10 8.25
CA ASN A 58 0.34 7.21 7.18
C ASN A 58 -0.08 5.82 6.65
N ALA A 59 0.87 4.92 6.41
CA ALA A 59 0.58 3.56 5.95
C ALA A 59 -0.31 2.80 6.96
N VAL A 60 -0.01 2.92 8.25
CA VAL A 60 -0.83 2.29 9.31
C VAL A 60 -2.23 2.89 9.35
N LEU A 61 -2.36 4.22 9.34
CA LEU A 61 -3.67 4.90 9.37
C LEU A 61 -4.51 4.56 8.13
N SER A 62 -3.89 4.48 6.95
CA SER A 62 -4.56 4.06 5.71
C SER A 62 -5.10 2.64 5.84
N ALA A 63 -4.28 1.70 6.32
CA ALA A 63 -4.69 0.31 6.50
C ALA A 63 -5.87 0.17 7.49
N PHE A 64 -5.84 0.89 8.62
CA PHE A 64 -6.98 0.92 9.54
C PHE A 64 -8.24 1.51 8.89
N GLY A 65 -8.09 2.58 8.11
CA GLY A 65 -9.18 3.18 7.36
C GLY A 65 -9.80 2.23 6.34
N GLU A 66 -8.97 1.50 5.58
CA GLU A 66 -9.42 0.50 4.59
C GLU A 66 -10.22 -0.62 5.26
N VAL A 67 -9.69 -1.21 6.35
CA VAL A 67 -10.40 -2.26 7.11
C VAL A 67 -11.74 -1.75 7.65
N GLN A 68 -11.77 -0.55 8.24
CA GLN A 68 -12.99 0.04 8.77
C GLN A 68 -14.04 0.26 7.67
N ASN A 69 -13.61 0.76 6.51
CA ASN A 69 -14.49 0.98 5.36
C ASN A 69 -15.09 -0.32 4.88
N ASP A 70 -14.29 -1.38 4.74
CA ASP A 70 -14.78 -2.67 4.25
C ASP A 70 -15.71 -3.38 5.25
N VAL A 71 -15.39 -3.37 6.55
CA VAL A 71 -16.27 -3.93 7.59
C VAL A 71 -17.60 -3.19 7.63
N THR A 72 -17.56 -1.86 7.61
CA THR A 72 -18.78 -1.04 7.62
C THR A 72 -19.58 -1.25 6.34
N GLY A 73 -18.90 -1.36 5.20
CA GLY A 73 -19.49 -1.68 3.90
C GLY A 73 -20.25 -3.00 3.93
N LEU A 74 -19.65 -4.07 4.47
CA LEU A 74 -20.31 -5.37 4.62
C LEU A 74 -21.56 -5.29 5.50
N LEU A 75 -21.50 -4.59 6.64
CA LEU A 75 -22.67 -4.44 7.53
C LEU A 75 -23.83 -3.72 6.85
N VAL A 76 -23.54 -2.68 6.06
CA VAL A 76 -24.55 -1.96 5.28
C VAL A 76 -25.13 -2.86 4.19
N LEU A 77 -24.27 -3.58 3.46
CA LEU A 77 -24.68 -4.49 2.40
C LEU A 77 -25.49 -5.69 2.92
N ASP A 78 -25.22 -6.18 4.12
CA ASP A 78 -26.00 -7.25 4.77
C ASP A 78 -27.43 -6.78 5.07
N ARG A 79 -27.59 -5.55 5.56
CA ARG A 79 -28.94 -4.95 5.76
C ARG A 79 -29.65 -4.75 4.43
N ALA A 80 -28.93 -4.23 3.42
CA ALA A 80 -29.48 -4.05 2.07
C ALA A 80 -29.91 -5.39 1.45
N PHE A 81 -29.14 -6.46 1.66
CA PHE A 81 -29.45 -7.81 1.20
C PHE A 81 -30.76 -8.32 1.80
N LEU A 82 -30.94 -8.21 3.12
CA LEU A 82 -32.16 -8.66 3.79
C LEU A 82 -33.38 -7.86 3.33
N SER A 83 -33.24 -6.54 3.22
CA SER A 83 -34.31 -5.67 2.70
C SER A 83 -34.67 -6.02 1.26
N GLN A 84 -33.68 -6.26 0.41
CA GLN A 84 -33.90 -6.57 -1.00
C GLN A 84 -34.49 -7.97 -1.20
N GLN A 85 -34.14 -8.94 -0.34
CA GLN A 85 -34.82 -10.24 -0.33
C GLN A 85 -36.31 -10.10 -0.05
N GLN A 86 -36.69 -9.29 0.94
CA GLN A 86 -38.10 -9.00 1.22
C GLN A 86 -38.79 -8.31 0.03
N ALA A 87 -38.09 -7.42 -0.68
CA ALA A 87 -38.61 -6.77 -1.87
C ALA A 87 -38.84 -7.75 -3.03
N VAL A 88 -37.95 -8.73 -3.23
CA VAL A 88 -38.15 -9.83 -4.19
C VAL A 88 -39.36 -10.67 -3.83
N ASP A 89 -39.49 -11.05 -2.54
CA ASP A 89 -40.63 -11.84 -2.08
C ASP A 89 -41.97 -11.08 -2.25
N ALA A 90 -41.98 -9.78 -1.97
CA ALA A 90 -43.14 -8.92 -2.18
C ALA A 90 -43.50 -8.81 -3.67
N ALA A 91 -42.51 -8.56 -4.54
CA ALA A 91 -42.72 -8.49 -5.98
C ALA A 91 -43.25 -9.81 -6.55
N ARG A 92 -42.77 -10.95 -6.03
CA ARG A 92 -43.26 -12.28 -6.43
C ARG A 92 -44.71 -12.51 -6.02
N ARG A 93 -45.11 -12.06 -4.82
CA ARG A 93 -46.53 -12.07 -4.41
C ARG A 93 -47.39 -11.19 -5.31
N THR A 94 -46.92 -9.99 -5.67
CA THR A 94 -47.61 -9.10 -6.60
C THR A 94 -47.80 -9.74 -7.97
N LEU A 95 -46.77 -10.42 -8.48
CA LEU A 95 -46.87 -11.17 -9.73
C LEU A 95 -47.95 -12.26 -9.67
N ASN A 96 -48.00 -13.03 -8.58
CA ASN A 96 -49.04 -14.05 -8.41
C ASN A 96 -50.44 -13.41 -8.40
N ILE A 97 -50.65 -12.34 -7.63
CA ILE A 97 -51.94 -11.62 -7.55
C ILE A 97 -52.35 -11.04 -8.92
N SER A 98 -51.42 -10.45 -9.68
CA SER A 98 -51.73 -9.94 -11.02
C SER A 98 -52.04 -11.07 -12.00
N THR A 99 -51.36 -12.20 -11.88
CA THR A 99 -51.65 -13.39 -12.69
C THR A 99 -53.05 -13.94 -12.39
N ASP A 100 -53.41 -14.09 -11.12
CA ASP A 100 -54.73 -14.56 -10.69
C ASP A 100 -55.86 -13.62 -11.15
N ARG A 101 -55.65 -12.31 -11.07
CA ARG A 101 -56.62 -11.33 -11.58
C ARG A 101 -56.76 -11.39 -13.09
N TYR A 102 -55.66 -11.62 -13.83
CA TYR A 102 -55.69 -11.75 -15.28
C TYR A 102 -56.43 -13.01 -15.71
N THR A 103 -56.15 -14.15 -15.08
CA THR A 103 -56.84 -15.42 -15.38
C THR A 103 -58.32 -15.36 -15.00
N GLY A 104 -58.67 -14.59 -13.95
CA GLY A 104 -60.06 -14.27 -13.60
C GLY A 104 -60.75 -13.24 -14.50
N GLY A 105 -60.03 -12.61 -15.45
CA GLY A 105 -60.57 -11.59 -16.36
C GLY A 105 -60.78 -10.20 -15.73
N LEU A 106 -60.20 -9.94 -14.56
CA LEU A 106 -60.35 -8.67 -13.83
C LEU A 106 -59.37 -7.58 -14.28
N VAL A 107 -58.25 -7.97 -14.90
CA VAL A 107 -57.20 -7.05 -15.37
C VAL A 107 -56.66 -7.46 -16.73
N SER A 108 -55.96 -6.55 -17.40
CA SER A 108 -55.28 -6.84 -18.66
C SER A 108 -53.97 -7.59 -18.44
N TYR A 109 -53.48 -8.29 -19.48
CA TYR A 109 -52.17 -8.96 -19.42
C TYR A 109 -51.01 -7.98 -19.19
N LEU A 110 -51.18 -6.69 -19.51
CA LEU A 110 -50.17 -5.67 -19.26
C LEU A 110 -49.80 -5.59 -17.78
N ASP A 111 -50.76 -5.77 -16.86
CA ASP A 111 -50.50 -5.73 -15.41
C ASP A 111 -49.61 -6.90 -14.96
N VAL A 112 -49.72 -8.05 -15.63
CA VAL A 112 -48.85 -9.20 -15.40
C VAL A 112 -47.43 -8.87 -15.85
N VAL A 113 -47.27 -8.31 -17.05
CA VAL A 113 -45.96 -7.91 -17.59
C VAL A 113 -45.30 -6.84 -16.72
N THR A 114 -46.06 -5.85 -16.25
CA THR A 114 -45.55 -4.84 -15.33
C THR A 114 -45.09 -5.47 -14.00
N ALA A 115 -45.83 -6.44 -13.45
CA ALA A 115 -45.43 -7.15 -12.25
C ALA A 115 -44.19 -8.04 -12.47
N GLN A 116 -44.08 -8.70 -13.63
CA GLN A 116 -42.89 -9.46 -14.03
C GLN A 116 -41.65 -8.56 -14.12
N GLN A 117 -41.79 -7.39 -14.75
CA GLN A 117 -40.70 -6.42 -14.85
C GLN A 117 -40.26 -5.92 -13.46
N ALA A 118 -41.22 -5.66 -12.56
CA ALA A 118 -40.91 -5.27 -11.20
C ALA A 118 -40.16 -6.38 -10.45
N LEU A 119 -40.58 -7.64 -10.57
CA LEU A 119 -39.87 -8.78 -9.98
C LEU A 119 -38.45 -8.90 -10.53
N LEU A 120 -38.28 -8.84 -11.85
CA LEU A 120 -36.97 -8.93 -12.50
C LEU A 120 -36.03 -7.82 -12.03
N ASN A 121 -36.50 -6.58 -11.95
CA ASN A 121 -35.70 -5.46 -11.44
C ASN A 121 -35.25 -5.70 -9.99
N ASN A 122 -36.13 -6.25 -9.15
CA ASN A 122 -35.78 -6.56 -7.75
C ASN A 122 -34.76 -7.71 -7.65
N GLU A 123 -34.87 -8.74 -8.51
CA GLU A 123 -33.92 -9.85 -8.56
C GLU A 123 -32.54 -9.40 -9.06
N GLN A 124 -32.50 -8.52 -10.07
CA GLN A 124 -31.25 -7.91 -10.55
C GLN A 124 -30.57 -7.10 -9.45
N GLN A 125 -31.32 -6.25 -8.73
CA GLN A 125 -30.78 -5.48 -7.62
C GLN A 125 -30.24 -6.39 -6.50
N LEU A 126 -30.92 -7.49 -6.20
CA LEU A 126 -30.44 -8.48 -5.23
C LEU A 126 -29.11 -9.11 -5.68
N ALA A 127 -28.98 -9.42 -6.98
CA ALA A 127 -27.74 -9.95 -7.54
C ALA A 127 -26.59 -8.94 -7.46
N VAL A 128 -26.85 -7.66 -7.74
CA VAL A 128 -25.87 -6.57 -7.57
C VAL A 128 -25.38 -6.48 -6.12
N ILE A 129 -26.30 -6.48 -5.15
CA ILE A 129 -25.95 -6.44 -3.72
C ILE A 129 -25.11 -7.67 -3.33
N ARG A 130 -25.46 -8.87 -3.81
CA ARG A 130 -24.64 -10.08 -3.59
C ARG A 130 -23.23 -9.93 -4.16
N GLY A 131 -23.12 -9.41 -5.39
CA GLY A 131 -21.83 -9.14 -6.02
C GLY A 131 -20.98 -8.17 -5.21
N GLN A 132 -21.58 -7.08 -4.74
CA GLN A 132 -20.90 -6.10 -3.88
C GLN A 132 -20.41 -6.74 -2.57
N ARG A 133 -21.22 -7.57 -1.90
CA ARG A 133 -20.80 -8.28 -0.68
C ARG A 133 -19.56 -9.15 -0.92
N LEU A 134 -19.50 -9.87 -2.04
CA LEU A 134 -18.35 -10.70 -2.40
C LEU A 134 -17.11 -9.85 -2.65
N VAL A 135 -17.24 -8.77 -3.42
CA VAL A 135 -16.12 -7.85 -3.70
C VAL A 135 -15.60 -7.22 -2.41
N THR A 136 -16.47 -6.68 -1.56
CA THR A 136 -16.08 -6.08 -0.27
C THR A 136 -15.45 -7.12 0.67
N SER A 137 -15.89 -8.38 0.63
CA SER A 137 -15.26 -9.44 1.43
C SER A 137 -13.81 -9.71 0.97
N VAL A 138 -13.57 -9.72 -0.34
CA VAL A 138 -12.20 -9.86 -0.89
C VAL A 138 -11.34 -8.65 -0.57
N LEU A 139 -11.90 -7.43 -0.62
CA LEU A 139 -11.21 -6.20 -0.22
C LEU A 139 -10.84 -6.24 1.27
N LEU A 140 -11.76 -6.68 2.14
CA LEU A 140 -11.46 -6.83 3.56
C LEU A 140 -10.31 -7.82 3.79
N ILE A 141 -10.33 -8.97 3.11
CA ILE A 141 -9.21 -9.94 3.17
C ILE A 141 -7.90 -9.27 2.75
N LYS A 142 -7.91 -8.48 1.68
CA LYS A 142 -6.73 -7.74 1.21
C LYS A 142 -6.27 -6.70 2.25
N ALA A 143 -7.17 -5.90 2.81
CA ALA A 143 -6.86 -4.85 3.78
C ALA A 143 -6.28 -5.43 5.08
N LEU A 144 -6.70 -6.63 5.46
CA LEU A 144 -6.14 -7.39 6.58
C LEU A 144 -4.79 -8.06 6.28
N GLY A 145 -4.25 -7.88 5.07
CA GLY A 145 -2.93 -8.40 4.66
C GLY A 145 -2.99 -9.56 3.66
N GLY A 146 -4.17 -9.94 3.15
CA GLY A 146 -4.33 -10.86 2.02
C GLY A 146 -3.79 -12.28 2.24
N GLY A 147 -3.51 -12.67 3.49
CA GLY A 147 -2.85 -13.93 3.83
C GLY A 147 -1.34 -13.97 3.53
N TRP A 148 -0.72 -12.85 3.14
CA TRP A 148 0.71 -12.78 2.89
C TRP A 148 1.50 -12.67 4.19
N ASP A 149 2.21 -13.74 4.52
CA ASP A 149 3.25 -13.71 5.55
C ASP A 149 4.57 -13.25 4.89
N ALA A 150 5.17 -12.16 5.38
CA ALA A 150 6.47 -11.71 4.88
C ALA A 150 7.59 -12.75 5.05
N SER A 151 7.45 -13.68 6.00
CA SER A 151 8.34 -14.84 6.14
C SER A 151 8.14 -15.86 5.00
N SER A 152 6.93 -15.99 4.46
CA SER A 152 6.66 -16.85 3.29
C SER A 152 7.32 -16.32 2.01
N LEU A 153 7.46 -15.00 1.87
CA LEU A 153 8.23 -14.35 0.80
C LEU A 153 9.74 -14.63 0.91
N SER A 154 10.28 -14.66 2.13
CA SER A 154 11.70 -14.98 2.35
C SER A 154 12.06 -16.45 2.09
N ALA A 155 11.06 -17.35 2.17
CA ALA A 155 11.19 -18.77 1.86
C ALA A 155 11.18 -19.06 0.34
N VAL A 156 10.67 -18.13 -0.48
CA VAL A 156 10.87 -18.15 -1.93
C VAL A 156 12.27 -17.62 -2.23
N GLN A 157 13.28 -18.41 -1.88
CA GLN A 157 14.62 -18.23 -2.40
C GLN A 157 14.54 -18.47 -3.92
N VAL A 158 14.42 -17.40 -4.70
CA VAL A 158 14.71 -17.44 -6.13
C VAL A 158 16.18 -17.80 -6.24
N LYS A 159 16.44 -19.11 -6.36
CA LYS A 159 17.77 -19.65 -6.63
C LYS A 159 18.10 -19.15 -8.04
N THR A 160 18.69 -17.97 -8.16
CA THR A 160 19.28 -17.51 -9.41
C THR A 160 20.37 -18.49 -9.75
N LYS A 161 20.05 -19.44 -10.63
CA LYS A 161 21.05 -20.35 -11.16
C LYS A 161 21.81 -19.52 -12.19
N TRP A 162 22.94 -18.94 -11.74
CA TRP A 162 23.81 -18.06 -12.52
C TRP A 162 24.29 -18.61 -13.88
N LYS A 163 23.97 -19.87 -14.21
CA LYS A 163 24.31 -20.51 -15.48
C LYS A 163 23.27 -20.26 -16.59
N ASP A 164 22.11 -19.69 -16.28
CA ASP A 164 21.05 -19.46 -17.28
C ASP A 164 21.03 -18.02 -17.83
N VAL A 165 21.93 -17.13 -17.35
CA VAL A 165 21.98 -15.70 -17.73
C VAL A 165 23.18 -15.35 -18.61
N VAL A 166 24.11 -16.26 -18.87
CA VAL A 166 25.21 -16.01 -19.81
C VAL A 166 25.50 -17.25 -20.65
N ALA A 167 24.90 -17.28 -21.84
CA ALA A 167 25.56 -17.75 -23.05
C ALA A 167 25.08 -16.88 -24.22
N PRO A 168 25.97 -16.48 -25.15
CA PRO A 168 25.57 -15.85 -26.40
C PRO A 168 24.73 -16.78 -27.28
#